data_AF-X1U2K8-F1
#
_entry.id   AF-X1U2K8-F1
#
_cell.length_a   1.000
_cell.length_b   1.000
_cell.length_c   1.000
_cell.angle_alpha   90.00
_cell.angle_beta   90.00
_cell.angle_gamma   90.00
#
_symmetry.space_group_name_H-M   'P 1'
#
loop_
_entity.id
_entity.type
_entity.pdbx_description
1 polymer ?
#
loop_
_entity_poly.entity_id
_entity_poly.type
_entity_poly.pdbx_seq_one_letter_code
_entity_poly.pdbx_strand_id
1 'polypeptide(L)'
;MQSEARIDNCTITYNECYANGGGIFTCGEDSNAVSVITNCVIANNIGNYSGAMSSFDYNSFVKIENCTITNNEGACRYVNEGAEYQIGGLECWDGRASITNSIIWGNIGVSIDTGDINDVNDVVVTYSDIQMFDSNGFSDPCAIWDGEGNINEDPLFADPDIWVSDYHLKSSSGRWDPEDLDNQ
;
A
#
# COMPACT_ATOMS: atom_id res chain seq x y z
N MET A 1 -25.91 5.85 10.30
CA MET A 1 -25.57 4.45 9.98
C MET A 1 -24.17 4.49 9.41
N GLN A 2 -23.27 3.65 9.91
CA GLN A 2 -21.94 3.51 9.33
C GLN A 2 -22.09 2.65 8.07
N SER A 3 -21.61 3.12 6.92
CA SER A 3 -21.51 2.30 5.72
C SER A 3 -20.14 1.64 5.73
N GLU A 4 -20.11 0.32 5.56
CA GLU A 4 -18.88 -0.46 5.52
C GLU A 4 -18.80 -1.22 4.19
N ALA A 5 -17.71 -1.00 3.45
CA ALA A 5 -17.34 -1.83 2.30
C ALA A 5 -16.24 -2.80 2.72
N ARG A 6 -16.29 -4.05 2.24
CA ARG A 6 -15.29 -5.08 2.53
C ARG A 6 -14.71 -5.68 1.26
N ILE A 7 -13.39 -5.80 1.24
CA ILE A 7 -12.62 -6.56 0.24
C ILE A 7 -11.78 -7.56 1.04
N ASP A 8 -12.00 -8.85 0.79
CA ASP A 8 -11.37 -9.91 1.57
C ASP A 8 -10.85 -11.01 0.64
N ASN A 9 -9.62 -11.47 0.88
CA ASN A 9 -8.99 -12.57 0.13
C ASN A 9 -8.99 -12.34 -1.39
N CYS A 10 -8.65 -11.12 -1.82
CA CYS A 10 -8.65 -10.72 -3.22
C CYS A 10 -7.24 -10.46 -3.76
N THR A 11 -7.06 -10.69 -5.05
CA THR A 11 -5.88 -10.22 -5.82
C THR A 11 -6.34 -9.13 -6.78
N ILE A 12 -5.80 -7.92 -6.60
CA ILE A 12 -6.12 -6.73 -7.37
C ILE A 12 -4.86 -6.33 -8.11
N THR A 13 -4.78 -6.67 -9.41
CA THR A 13 -3.55 -6.50 -10.17
C THR A 13 -3.78 -6.09 -11.62
N TYR A 14 -2.80 -5.40 -12.20
CA TYR A 14 -2.81 -4.92 -13.58
C TYR A 14 -4.00 -4.02 -13.93
N ASN A 15 -4.45 -3.20 -12.97
CA ASN A 15 -5.44 -2.16 -13.20
C ASN A 15 -4.75 -0.84 -13.54
N GLU A 16 -5.36 -0.04 -14.42
CA GLU A 16 -4.88 1.29 -14.80
C GLU A 16 -6.00 2.32 -14.60
N CYS A 17 -5.71 3.38 -13.84
CA CYS A 17 -6.65 4.48 -13.59
C CYS A 17 -6.02 5.84 -13.91
N TYR A 18 -6.62 6.58 -14.84
CA TYR A 18 -6.14 7.92 -15.21
C TYR A 18 -6.51 9.03 -14.21
N ALA A 19 -7.34 8.74 -13.20
CA ALA A 19 -7.86 9.75 -12.29
C ALA A 19 -7.34 9.61 -10.86
N ASN A 20 -7.40 8.42 -10.25
CA ASN A 20 -7.11 8.21 -8.82
C ASN A 20 -6.22 6.97 -8.61
N GLY A 21 -6.35 6.30 -7.45
CA GLY A 21 -5.74 5.00 -7.16
C GLY A 21 -5.95 3.97 -8.24
N GLY A 22 -4.86 3.35 -8.70
CA GLY A 22 -4.87 2.35 -9.76
C GLY A 22 -5.62 1.08 -9.40
N GLY A 23 -5.48 0.61 -8.15
CA GLY A 23 -6.17 -0.58 -7.66
C GLY A 23 -7.50 -0.27 -6.97
N ILE A 24 -7.47 0.54 -5.90
CA ILE A 24 -8.64 0.83 -5.07
C ILE A 24 -8.81 2.34 -4.90
N PHE A 25 -10.04 2.83 -5.02
CA PHE A 25 -10.41 4.18 -4.64
C PHE A 25 -11.52 4.14 -3.59
N THR A 26 -11.27 4.76 -2.44
CA THR A 26 -12.28 4.92 -1.39
C THR A 26 -12.54 6.40 -1.15
N CYS A 27 -13.81 6.77 -1.06
CA CYS A 27 -14.23 8.13 -0.70
C CYS A 27 -15.41 8.09 0.28
N GLY A 28 -15.60 9.17 1.03
CA GLY A 28 -16.65 9.27 2.03
C GLY A 28 -17.32 10.64 2.02
N GLU A 29 -18.48 10.76 1.37
CA GLU A 29 -19.35 11.94 1.53
C GLU A 29 -20.13 11.89 2.86
N ASP A 30 -20.44 10.68 3.34
CA ASP A 30 -21.14 10.43 4.60
C ASP A 30 -20.17 10.37 5.78
N SER A 31 -20.60 10.87 6.94
CA SER A 31 -19.84 10.76 8.19
C SER A 31 -19.56 9.29 8.55
N ASN A 32 -18.29 8.90 8.57
CA ASN A 32 -17.76 7.58 8.95
C ASN A 32 -17.87 6.46 7.90
N ALA A 33 -17.65 6.72 6.62
CA ALA A 33 -17.47 5.64 5.64
C ALA A 33 -16.19 4.84 5.96
N VAL A 34 -16.32 3.51 6.08
CA VAL A 34 -15.17 2.62 6.34
C VAL A 34 -15.02 1.60 5.23
N SER A 35 -13.82 1.50 4.68
CA SER A 35 -13.44 0.40 3.79
C SER A 35 -12.48 -0.53 4.51
N VAL A 36 -12.79 -1.81 4.56
CA VAL A 36 -11.96 -2.84 5.19
C VAL A 36 -11.38 -3.74 4.13
N ILE A 37 -10.05 -3.79 4.05
CA ILE A 37 -9.28 -4.60 3.12
C ILE A 37 -8.46 -5.60 3.93
N THR A 38 -8.76 -6.88 3.77
CA THR A 38 -8.15 -7.97 4.55
C THR A 38 -7.60 -9.06 3.64
N ASN A 39 -6.39 -9.55 3.96
CA ASN A 39 -5.77 -10.69 3.27
C ASN A 39 -5.69 -10.51 1.74
N CYS A 40 -5.41 -9.29 1.28
CA CYS A 40 -5.39 -8.96 -0.14
C CYS A 40 -3.97 -8.77 -0.67
N VAL A 41 -3.79 -9.05 -1.95
CA VAL A 41 -2.61 -8.66 -2.72
C VAL A 41 -3.02 -7.58 -3.70
N ILE A 42 -2.42 -6.39 -3.57
CA ILE A 42 -2.64 -5.24 -4.45
C ILE A 42 -1.31 -4.94 -5.15
N ALA A 43 -1.18 -5.35 -6.41
CA ALA A 43 0.11 -5.29 -7.08
C ALA A 43 0.05 -4.96 -8.56
N ASN A 44 1.11 -4.38 -9.13
CA ASN A 44 1.20 -4.08 -10.56
C ASN A 44 0.05 -3.17 -11.06
N ASN A 45 -0.51 -2.32 -10.19
CA ASN A 45 -1.51 -1.34 -10.60
C ASN A 45 -0.85 0.00 -10.92
N ILE A 46 -1.42 0.72 -11.87
CA ILE A 46 -0.96 2.05 -12.28
C ILE A 46 -2.11 3.02 -12.01
N GLY A 47 -1.85 4.07 -11.25
CA GLY A 47 -2.84 5.13 -11.04
C GLY A 47 -2.20 6.48 -11.15
N ASN A 48 -3.01 7.50 -11.48
CA ASN A 48 -2.48 8.84 -11.67
C ASN A 48 -1.93 9.38 -10.35
N TYR A 49 -2.78 9.47 -9.33
CA TYR A 49 -2.39 9.98 -8.02
C TYR A 49 -1.68 8.96 -7.14
N SER A 50 -2.16 7.72 -7.13
CA SER A 50 -1.52 6.63 -6.40
C SER A 50 -1.56 5.34 -7.23
N GLY A 51 -0.50 4.55 -7.17
CA GLY A 51 -0.46 3.27 -7.87
C GLY A 51 -1.47 2.27 -7.31
N ALA A 52 -1.45 2.06 -5.98
CA ALA A 52 -2.25 1.03 -5.35
C ALA A 52 -3.62 1.53 -4.93
N MET A 53 -3.67 2.54 -4.06
CA MET A 53 -4.92 2.95 -3.42
C MET A 53 -4.94 4.42 -3.01
N SER A 54 -6.11 5.06 -3.13
CA SER A 54 -6.36 6.38 -2.52
C SER A 54 -7.52 6.32 -1.53
N SER A 55 -7.32 6.88 -0.34
CA SER A 55 -8.36 7.25 0.63
C SER A 55 -8.60 8.75 0.54
N PHE A 56 -9.75 9.14 0.01
CA PHE A 56 -10.09 10.51 -0.35
C PHE A 56 -11.23 11.05 0.53
N ASP A 57 -11.13 12.30 0.98
CA ASP A 57 -12.04 13.03 1.90
C ASP A 57 -11.93 12.68 3.40
N TYR A 58 -12.15 13.70 4.25
CA TYR A 58 -12.10 13.64 5.72
C TYR A 58 -12.91 12.49 6.38
N ASN A 59 -13.99 12.06 5.74
CA ASN A 59 -14.83 11.00 6.29
C ASN A 59 -14.46 9.60 5.78
N SER A 60 -13.53 9.49 4.83
CA SER A 60 -13.01 8.20 4.36
C SER A 60 -12.02 7.65 5.37
N PHE A 61 -12.26 6.42 5.81
CA PHE A 61 -11.32 5.67 6.63
C PHE A 61 -11.10 4.28 6.04
N VAL A 62 -9.83 3.95 5.79
CA VAL A 62 -9.44 2.65 5.25
C VAL A 62 -8.72 1.81 6.30
N LYS A 63 -9.17 0.57 6.49
CA LYS A 63 -8.48 -0.42 7.32
C LYS A 63 -7.82 -1.44 6.41
N ILE A 64 -6.50 -1.59 6.53
CA ILE A 64 -5.70 -2.55 5.79
C ILE A 64 -5.09 -3.53 6.79
N GLU A 65 -5.43 -4.81 6.65
CA GLU A 65 -5.00 -5.86 7.57
C GLU A 65 -4.48 -7.06 6.79
N ASN A 66 -3.28 -7.55 7.11
CA ASN A 66 -2.67 -8.73 6.49
C ASN A 66 -2.57 -8.64 4.95
N CYS A 67 -2.26 -7.45 4.42
CA CYS A 67 -2.21 -7.23 2.98
C CYS A 67 -0.78 -7.07 2.47
N THR A 68 -0.58 -7.33 1.18
CA THR A 68 0.66 -7.03 0.45
C THR A 68 0.37 -6.02 -0.65
N ILE A 69 0.98 -4.85 -0.58
CA ILE A 69 0.85 -3.74 -1.53
C ILE A 69 2.20 -3.48 -2.17
N THR A 70 2.39 -3.89 -3.41
CA THR A 70 3.73 -3.94 -4.01
C THR A 70 3.75 -3.75 -5.52
N ASN A 71 4.85 -3.24 -6.06
CA ASN A 71 5.04 -3.02 -7.49
C ASN A 71 3.91 -2.21 -8.15
N ASN A 72 3.28 -1.30 -7.42
CA ASN A 72 2.31 -0.37 -7.99
C ASN A 72 3.01 0.95 -8.35
N GLU A 73 2.52 1.64 -9.36
CA GLU A 73 3.12 2.86 -9.90
C GLU A 73 2.15 4.04 -9.87
N GLY A 74 2.53 5.08 -9.13
CA GLY A 74 1.86 6.39 -9.23
C GLY A 74 2.43 7.14 -10.42
N ALA A 75 1.60 7.45 -11.42
CA ALA A 75 2.07 8.10 -12.63
C ALA A 75 2.59 9.53 -12.33
N CYS A 76 1.86 10.34 -11.55
CA CYS A 76 2.19 11.75 -11.29
C CYS A 76 1.43 12.30 -10.06
N ARG A 77 2.01 13.21 -9.26
CA ARG A 77 1.15 14.20 -8.60
C ARG A 77 1.72 15.62 -8.45
N TYR A 78 0.86 16.55 -8.87
CA TYR A 78 0.83 18.02 -8.78
C TYR A 78 1.96 18.75 -8.05
N VAL A 79 2.64 19.61 -8.84
CA VAL A 79 3.48 20.70 -8.36
C VAL A 79 2.63 21.85 -7.79
N ASN A 80 2.58 21.94 -6.47
CA ASN A 80 2.74 23.23 -5.80
C ASN A 80 3.99 23.08 -4.93
N GLU A 81 5.03 23.88 -5.19
CA GLU A 81 6.27 23.99 -4.37
C GLU A 81 7.46 23.06 -4.70
N GLY A 82 7.44 22.36 -5.85
CA GLY A 82 8.69 22.04 -6.58
C GLY A 82 9.38 20.71 -6.26
N ALA A 83 8.79 19.80 -5.50
CA ALA A 83 9.20 18.40 -5.44
C ALA A 83 8.19 17.52 -6.20
N GLU A 84 8.64 16.84 -7.25
CA GLU A 84 7.88 15.79 -7.93
C GLU A 84 8.17 14.47 -7.21
N TYR A 85 7.19 13.93 -6.49
CA TYR A 85 7.29 12.55 -6.02
C TYR A 85 6.05 11.76 -6.44
N GLN A 86 6.27 10.52 -6.82
CA GLN A 86 5.23 9.56 -7.16
C GLN A 86 4.73 8.91 -5.88
N ILE A 87 3.47 8.49 -5.85
CA ILE A 87 2.89 7.73 -4.74
C ILE A 87 2.56 6.35 -5.27
N GLY A 88 3.40 5.37 -5.01
CA GLY A 88 3.20 4.03 -5.53
C GLY A 88 2.17 3.25 -4.71
N GLY A 89 2.23 3.39 -3.38
CA GLY A 89 1.36 2.65 -2.47
C GLY A 89 0.03 3.35 -2.19
N LEU A 90 -0.10 3.87 -0.97
CA LEU A 90 -1.33 4.49 -0.46
C LEU A 90 -1.23 6.01 -0.47
N GLU A 91 -2.21 6.68 -1.03
CA GLU A 91 -2.45 8.12 -0.82
C GLU A 91 -3.61 8.32 0.15
N CYS A 92 -3.39 9.10 1.21
CA CYS A 92 -4.43 9.61 2.09
C CYS A 92 -4.58 11.11 1.84
N TRP A 93 -5.51 11.51 0.97
CA TRP A 93 -5.77 12.91 0.67
C TRP A 93 -7.01 13.37 1.43
N ASP A 94 -6.79 14.05 2.56
CA ASP A 94 -7.78 14.31 3.63
C ASP A 94 -8.38 13.04 4.27
N GLY A 95 -8.21 11.87 3.66
CA GLY A 95 -8.63 10.57 4.18
C GLY A 95 -7.71 10.04 5.26
N ARG A 96 -8.17 8.97 5.91
CA ARG A 96 -7.50 8.37 7.06
C ARG A 96 -7.26 6.88 6.83
N ALA A 97 -6.26 6.30 7.50
CA ALA A 97 -5.94 4.88 7.36
C ALA A 97 -5.47 4.23 8.67
N SER A 98 -5.77 2.94 8.82
CA SER A 98 -5.08 2.07 9.78
C SER A 98 -4.52 0.85 9.07
N ILE A 99 -3.23 0.61 9.23
CA ILE A 99 -2.49 -0.45 8.54
C ILE A 99 -1.87 -1.37 9.60
N THR A 100 -2.21 -2.65 9.56
CA THR A 100 -1.69 -3.63 10.51
C THR A 100 -1.23 -4.90 9.80
N ASN A 101 -0.13 -5.50 10.27
CA ASN A 101 0.38 -6.79 9.76
C ASN A 101 0.53 -6.82 8.23
N SER A 102 0.87 -5.68 7.61
CA SER A 102 0.86 -5.56 6.16
C SER A 102 2.24 -5.22 5.62
N ILE A 103 2.46 -5.49 4.34
CA ILE A 103 3.69 -5.18 3.63
C ILE A 103 3.36 -4.14 2.57
N ILE A 104 3.99 -2.97 2.61
CA ILE A 104 3.90 -1.94 1.59
C ILE A 104 5.33 -1.64 1.12
N TRP A 105 5.73 -2.29 0.02
CA TRP A 105 7.13 -2.33 -0.39
C TRP A 105 7.29 -2.41 -1.90
N GLY A 106 8.37 -1.85 -2.44
CA GLY A 106 8.73 -2.01 -3.85
C GLY A 106 7.75 -1.35 -4.81
N ASN A 107 7.00 -0.35 -4.35
CA ASN A 107 6.16 0.46 -5.21
C ASN A 107 7.02 1.56 -5.87
N ILE A 108 6.62 2.03 -7.05
CA ILE A 108 7.30 3.13 -7.74
C ILE A 108 6.73 4.45 -7.18
N GLY A 109 7.54 5.10 -6.34
CA GLY A 109 7.14 6.24 -5.53
C GLY A 109 7.08 5.90 -4.04
N VAL A 110 6.61 6.85 -3.23
CA VAL A 110 6.48 6.65 -1.78
C VAL A 110 5.43 5.58 -1.44
N SER A 111 5.67 4.85 -0.35
CA SER A 111 4.78 3.78 0.11
C SER A 111 3.46 4.29 0.66
N ILE A 112 3.50 5.37 1.42
CA ILE A 112 2.33 6.01 1.99
C ILE A 112 2.56 7.51 1.89
N ASP A 113 1.61 8.21 1.29
CA ASP A 113 1.51 9.65 1.36
C ASP A 113 0.36 10.06 2.27
N THR A 114 0.65 10.99 3.15
CA THR A 114 -0.26 11.58 4.13
C THR A 114 -0.69 12.98 3.66
N GLY A 115 -0.79 13.22 2.34
CA GLY A 115 -0.99 14.55 1.76
C GLY A 115 -2.09 15.38 2.42
N ASP A 116 -1.72 16.57 2.90
CA ASP A 116 -2.58 17.60 3.51
C ASP A 116 -3.50 17.15 4.66
N ILE A 117 -3.24 16.01 5.33
CA ILE A 117 -3.92 15.77 6.61
C ILE A 117 -3.46 16.83 7.61
N ASN A 118 -4.42 17.63 8.07
CA ASN A 118 -4.21 18.63 9.12
C ASN A 118 -3.75 18.00 10.45
N ASP A 119 -3.72 16.67 10.56
CA ASP A 119 -3.27 15.91 11.71
C ASP A 119 -2.56 14.60 11.29
N VAL A 120 -1.28 14.45 11.65
CA VAL A 120 -0.48 13.23 11.40
C VAL A 120 -1.00 11.99 12.14
N ASN A 121 -1.95 12.14 13.07
CA ASN A 121 -2.58 11.03 13.80
C ASN A 121 -3.62 10.24 12.98
N ASP A 122 -3.84 10.62 11.71
CA ASP A 122 -4.87 10.05 10.85
C ASP A 122 -4.41 8.80 10.07
N VAL A 123 -3.11 8.51 10.05
CA VAL A 123 -2.55 7.26 9.51
C VAL A 123 -1.78 6.51 10.61
N VAL A 124 -2.39 5.44 11.10
CA VAL A 124 -1.81 4.59 12.16
C VAL A 124 -1.30 3.30 11.54
N VAL A 125 -0.02 3.00 11.75
CA VAL A 125 0.61 1.78 11.21
C VAL A 125 1.23 0.98 12.34
N THR A 126 0.94 -0.32 12.43
CA THR A 126 1.55 -1.21 13.42
C THR A 126 1.90 -2.57 12.82
N TYR A 127 2.94 -3.21 13.35
CA TYR A 127 3.39 -4.55 12.97
C TYR A 127 3.55 -4.75 11.45
N SER A 128 3.90 -3.69 10.72
CA SER A 128 3.92 -3.67 9.25
C SER A 128 5.32 -3.39 8.71
N ASP A 129 5.58 -3.85 7.50
CA ASP A 129 6.82 -3.62 6.77
C ASP A 129 6.60 -2.56 5.69
N ILE A 130 7.15 -1.37 5.87
CA ILE A 130 6.89 -0.20 5.02
C ILE A 130 8.21 0.33 4.48
N GLN A 131 8.34 0.36 3.14
CA GLN A 131 9.51 0.98 2.52
C GLN A 131 9.50 2.49 2.77
N MET A 132 10.54 3.00 3.41
CA MET A 132 10.67 4.43 3.73
C MET A 132 11.53 5.18 2.71
N PHE A 133 11.28 6.48 2.60
CA PHE A 133 11.93 7.38 1.65
C PHE A 133 12.33 8.70 2.33
N ASP A 134 13.42 9.32 1.88
CA ASP A 134 13.87 10.63 2.31
C ASP A 134 13.05 11.76 1.65
N SER A 135 13.32 13.01 2.03
CA SER A 135 12.63 14.19 1.49
C SER A 135 12.85 14.41 -0.02
N ASN A 136 13.79 13.71 -0.63
CA ASN A 136 14.06 13.77 -2.06
C ASN A 136 13.46 12.57 -2.80
N GLY A 137 12.74 11.68 -2.11
CA GLY A 137 12.12 10.48 -2.68
C GLY A 137 13.10 9.31 -2.87
N PHE A 138 14.30 9.34 -2.30
CA PHE A 138 15.20 8.18 -2.30
C PHE A 138 14.89 7.25 -1.13
N SER A 139 15.03 5.94 -1.32
CA SER A 139 14.83 4.99 -0.23
C SER A 139 15.74 5.31 0.96
N ASP A 140 15.14 5.43 2.14
CA ASP A 140 15.84 5.64 3.41
C ASP A 140 15.72 4.35 4.25
N PRO A 141 16.74 3.47 4.21
CA PRO A 141 16.69 2.20 4.93
C PRO A 141 16.85 2.35 6.46
N CYS A 142 17.19 3.55 6.95
CA CYS A 142 17.35 3.80 8.39
C CYS A 142 16.08 4.38 9.03
N ALA A 143 15.16 4.91 8.22
CA ALA A 143 13.86 5.37 8.69
C ALA A 143 12.93 4.18 8.98
N ILE A 144 11.99 4.36 9.91
CA ILE A 144 10.93 3.40 10.21
C ILE A 144 9.65 4.21 10.33
N TRP A 145 8.53 3.68 9.81
CA TRP A 145 7.23 4.31 10.02
C TRP A 145 6.85 4.28 11.49
N ASP A 146 6.45 5.43 12.05
CA ASP A 146 6.08 5.54 13.46
C ASP A 146 4.94 4.59 13.84
N GLY A 147 5.18 3.76 14.86
CA GLY A 147 4.21 2.80 15.35
C GLY A 147 4.85 1.57 15.97
N GLU A 148 4.04 0.78 16.68
CA GLU A 148 4.52 -0.43 17.34
C GLU A 148 4.88 -1.51 16.32
N GLY A 149 6.09 -2.08 16.42
CA GLY A 149 6.47 -3.28 15.69
C GLY A 149 6.67 -3.11 14.18
N ASN A 150 6.71 -1.88 13.66
CA ASN A 150 7.00 -1.63 12.25
C ASN A 150 8.46 -1.89 11.92
N ILE A 151 8.71 -2.31 10.69
CA ILE A 151 10.03 -2.51 10.09
C ILE A 151 10.09 -1.85 8.71
N ASN A 152 11.31 -1.73 8.17
CA ASN A 152 11.60 -1.20 6.84
C ASN A 152 12.75 -2.02 6.26
N GLU A 153 12.45 -3.24 5.83
CA GLU A 153 13.44 -4.18 5.30
C GLU A 153 12.90 -4.85 4.05
N ASP A 154 13.78 -5.31 3.16
CA ASP A 154 13.35 -6.08 2.00
C ASP A 154 12.52 -7.30 2.45
N PRO A 155 11.25 -7.44 2.05
CA PRO A 155 10.39 -8.56 2.46
C PRO A 155 10.91 -9.91 1.97
N LEU A 156 11.87 -9.94 1.04
CA LEU A 156 12.41 -11.16 0.42
C LEU A 156 11.28 -12.01 -0.20
N PHE A 157 10.45 -11.40 -1.05
CA PHE A 157 9.43 -12.13 -1.81
C PHE A 157 10.05 -13.26 -2.64
N ALA A 158 9.36 -14.39 -2.73
CA ALA A 158 9.81 -15.61 -3.39
C ALA A 158 10.13 -15.42 -4.87
N ASP A 159 9.22 -14.84 -5.64
CA ASP A 159 9.41 -14.63 -7.06
C ASP A 159 8.50 -13.50 -7.60
N PRO A 160 8.85 -12.22 -7.38
CA PRO A 160 7.98 -11.10 -7.76
C PRO A 160 7.89 -10.87 -9.28
N ASP A 161 8.80 -11.44 -10.08
CA ASP A 161 9.10 -11.04 -11.46
C ASP A 161 8.61 -12.02 -12.57
N ILE A 162 7.90 -13.08 -12.21
CA ILE A 162 7.31 -14.03 -13.19
C ILE A 162 5.88 -13.63 -13.61
N TRP A 163 5.38 -14.25 -14.69
CA TRP A 163 4.01 -14.05 -15.23
C TRP A 163 2.87 -14.27 -14.21
N VAL A 164 3.18 -14.90 -13.06
CA VAL A 164 2.31 -15.00 -11.88
C VAL A 164 3.16 -14.60 -10.67
N SER A 165 3.22 -13.30 -10.37
CA SER A 165 4.04 -12.79 -9.27
C SER A 165 3.74 -13.51 -7.95
N ASP A 166 4.79 -13.98 -7.30
CA ASP A 166 4.75 -14.67 -6.02
C ASP A 166 5.28 -13.78 -4.89
N TYR A 167 4.33 -13.16 -4.20
CA TYR A 167 4.59 -12.29 -3.06
C TYR A 167 4.57 -13.02 -1.71
N HIS A 168 4.68 -14.36 -1.70
CA HIS A 168 4.97 -15.07 -0.44
C HIS A 168 6.40 -14.79 0.01
N LEU A 169 6.61 -14.75 1.33
CA LEU A 169 7.94 -14.59 1.91
C LEU A 169 8.81 -15.83 1.63
N LYS A 170 10.09 -15.63 1.27
CA LYS A 170 11.07 -16.71 1.15
C LYS A 170 11.35 -17.33 2.52
N SER A 171 11.30 -18.65 2.62
CA SER A 171 11.95 -19.35 3.73
C SER A 171 13.46 -19.45 3.50
N SER A 172 14.23 -19.83 4.53
CA SER A 172 15.65 -20.15 4.37
C SER A 172 15.93 -21.30 3.39
N SER A 173 14.92 -22.10 3.07
CA SER A 173 14.96 -23.20 2.10
C SER A 173 14.30 -22.84 0.76
N GLY A 174 13.92 -21.57 0.53
CA GLY A 174 13.18 -21.13 -0.66
C GLY A 174 11.67 -21.05 -0.44
N ARG A 175 10.90 -21.04 -1.53
CA ARG A 175 9.42 -21.12 -1.48
C ARG A 175 9.02 -22.58 -1.20
N TRP A 176 8.19 -22.82 -0.19
CA TRP A 176 7.52 -24.10 -0.07
C TRP A 176 6.41 -24.18 -1.13
N ASP A 177 6.53 -25.13 -2.04
CA ASP A 177 5.50 -25.45 -3.03
C ASP A 177 4.96 -26.86 -2.72
N PRO A 178 3.67 -27.00 -2.35
CA PRO A 178 3.07 -28.31 -2.08
C PRO A 178 3.07 -29.25 -3.30
N GLU A 179 3.21 -28.70 -4.51
CA GLU A 179 3.29 -29.48 -5.75
C GLU A 179 4.73 -29.75 -6.21
N ASP A 180 5.73 -29.20 -5.52
CA ASP A 180 7.13 -29.50 -5.80
C ASP A 180 7.49 -30.89 -5.27
N LEU A 181 7.74 -31.81 -6.22
CA LEU A 181 8.08 -33.20 -5.95
C LEU A 181 9.43 -33.36 -5.23
N ASP A 182 10.28 -32.33 -5.23
CA ASP A 182 11.57 -32.35 -4.54
C ASP A 182 11.46 -31.95 -3.05
N ASN A 183 10.27 -31.54 -2.60
CA ASN A 183 9.96 -31.12 -1.22
C ASN A 183 9.01 -32.08 -0.45
N GLN A 184 8.74 -33.28 -0.98
CA GLN A 184 7.97 -34.36 -0.32
C GLN A 184 8.89 -35.46 0.25
#